data_AF-A0A1G7AHQ4-F1
#
_entry.id   AF-A0A1G7AHQ4-F1
#
_cell.length_a   1.000
_cell.length_b   1.000
_cell.length_c   1.000
_cell.angle_alpha   90.00
_cell.angle_beta   90.00
_cell.angle_gamma   90.00
#
_symmetry.space_group_name_H-M   'P 1'
#
loop_
_entity.id
_entity.type
_entity.pdbx_description
1 polymer ?
#
loop_
_entity_poly.entity_id
_entity_poly.type
_entity_poly.pdbx_seq_one_letter_code
_entity_poly.pdbx_strand_id
1 'polypeptide(L)'
;ERLVVEQFGILLLDTKLKLMGYSIVFTGGISNSLVEPIPVFQRAILANCQNIILFHNHLTGDLTPSKEDLMLTKRLSEGGKILGISVQDHFIVNHKGEAKSLRTDYPSYF
;
A
#
# COMPACT_ATOMS: atom_id res chain seq x y z
N GLU A 1 14.06 13.18 -6.04
CA GLU A 1 13.74 13.29 -7.48
C GLU A 1 12.23 13.30 -7.65
N ARG A 2 11.70 14.05 -8.62
CA ARG A 2 10.26 14.05 -8.90
C ARG A 2 9.91 12.77 -9.64
N LEU A 3 9.10 11.90 -9.02
CA LEU A 3 8.58 10.73 -9.71
C LEU A 3 7.70 11.18 -10.87
N VAL A 4 7.96 10.64 -12.06
CA VAL A 4 7.18 10.89 -13.28
C VAL A 4 6.14 9.81 -13.54
N VAL A 5 6.07 8.80 -12.66
CA VAL A 5 5.19 7.64 -12.73
C VAL A 5 4.54 7.38 -11.37
N GLU A 6 3.32 6.86 -11.38
CA GLU A 6 2.69 6.31 -10.18
C GLU A 6 3.36 4.99 -9.81
N GLN A 7 3.45 4.76 -8.50
CA GLN A 7 4.01 3.57 -7.90
C GLN A 7 3.13 3.14 -6.75
N PHE A 8 2.86 1.84 -6.72
CA PHE A 8 2.26 1.19 -5.57
C PHE A 8 3.33 0.31 -4.91
N GLY A 9 3.43 0.40 -3.59
CA GLY A 9 4.44 -0.32 -2.84
C GLY A 9 4.01 -0.65 -1.43
N ILE A 10 4.89 -1.35 -0.74
CA ILE A 10 4.72 -1.72 0.66
C ILE A 10 5.95 -1.35 1.48
N LEU A 11 5.71 -0.87 2.69
CA LEU A 11 6.69 -0.84 3.77
C LEU A 11 6.58 -2.17 4.53
N LEU A 12 7.72 -2.78 4.79
CA LEU A 12 7.85 -4.04 5.51
C LEU A 12 8.21 -3.72 6.97
N LEU A 13 7.41 -4.21 7.91
CA LEU A 13 7.58 -3.91 9.33
C LEU A 13 7.85 -5.18 10.15
N ASP A 14 8.65 -5.04 11.20
CA ASP A 14 8.85 -6.09 12.19
C ASP A 14 7.63 -6.22 13.13
N THR A 15 7.72 -7.12 14.12
CA THR A 15 6.66 -7.33 15.13
C THR A 15 6.49 -6.16 16.09
N LYS A 16 7.45 -5.24 16.15
CA LYS A 16 7.42 -4.01 16.95
C LYS A 16 7.08 -2.78 16.08
N LEU A 17 6.57 -3.01 14.86
CA LEU A 17 6.24 -1.98 13.87
C LEU A 17 7.42 -1.10 13.44
N LYS A 18 8.65 -1.60 13.56
CA LYS A 18 9.84 -0.92 13.04
C LYS A 18 10.00 -1.22 11.56
N LEU A 19 10.34 -0.18 10.80
CA LEU A 19 10.62 -0.31 9.38
C LEU A 19 11.85 -1.18 9.13
N MET A 20 11.65 -2.28 8.40
CA MET A 20 12.74 -3.16 7.95
C MET A 20 13.19 -2.79 6.53
N GLY A 21 12.29 -2.25 5.72
CA GLY A 21 12.55 -1.88 4.34
C GLY A 21 11.27 -1.58 3.58
N TYR A 22 11.38 -1.45 2.27
CA TYR A 22 10.23 -1.24 1.39
C TYR A 22 10.39 -2.04 0.09
N SER A 23 9.27 -2.25 -0.61
CA SER A 23 9.28 -2.86 -1.93
C SER A 23 8.27 -2.17 -2.83
N ILE A 24 8.74 -1.77 -4.02
CA ILE A 24 7.84 -1.32 -5.09
C ILE A 24 7.22 -2.57 -5.72
N VAL A 25 5.89 -2.62 -5.67
CA VAL A 25 5.10 -3.72 -6.20
C VAL A 25 4.76 -3.46 -7.66
N PHE A 26 4.45 -2.21 -7.98
CA PHE A 26 4.03 -1.78 -9.30
C PHE A 26 4.59 -0.39 -9.63
N THR A 27 4.86 -0.15 -10.91
CA THR A 27 5.34 1.15 -11.44
C THR A 27 4.71 1.37 -12.82
N GLY A 28 4.12 2.54 -13.02
CA GLY A 28 3.25 2.84 -14.15
C GLY A 28 1.90 3.30 -13.62
N GLY A 29 1.18 4.15 -14.36
CA GLY A 29 -0.13 4.66 -13.92
C GLY A 29 -1.06 3.50 -13.56
N ILE A 30 -1.92 3.69 -12.54
CA ILE A 30 -3.02 2.75 -12.23
C ILE A 30 -4.12 2.91 -13.30
N SER A 31 -3.75 2.87 -14.58
CA SER A 31 -4.71 2.66 -15.67
C SER A 31 -5.00 1.16 -15.72
N ASN A 32 -6.00 0.72 -14.97
CA ASN A 32 -6.65 -0.59 -15.05
C ASN A 32 -5.80 -1.85 -14.83
N SER A 33 -4.51 -1.75 -14.52
CA SER A 33 -3.71 -2.92 -14.13
C SER A 33 -3.85 -3.13 -12.62
N LEU A 34 -4.90 -3.89 -12.29
CA LEU A 34 -5.21 -4.45 -10.98
C LEU A 34 -3.93 -4.90 -10.28
N VAL A 35 -3.44 -4.13 -9.30
CA VAL A 35 -2.43 -4.64 -8.38
C VAL A 35 -3.06 -5.85 -7.70
N GLU A 36 -2.55 -7.03 -8.01
CA GLU A 36 -3.06 -8.25 -7.43
C GLU A 36 -2.43 -8.49 -6.05
N PRO A 37 -3.17 -9.11 -5.10
CA PRO A 37 -2.64 -9.43 -3.78
C PRO A 37 -1.39 -10.32 -3.78
N ILE A 38 -1.23 -11.18 -4.79
CA ILE A 38 -0.14 -12.17 -4.85
C ILE A 38 1.25 -11.51 -4.83
N PRO A 39 1.59 -10.56 -5.74
CA PRO A 39 2.86 -9.84 -5.69
C PRO A 39 3.15 -9.13 -4.37
N VAL A 40 2.12 -8.61 -3.69
CA VAL A 40 2.24 -7.93 -2.40
C VAL A 40 2.65 -8.92 -1.31
N PHE A 41 1.88 -10.00 -1.16
CA PHE A 41 2.17 -10.99 -0.12
C PHE A 41 3.45 -11.78 -0.40
N GLN A 42 3.79 -12.05 -1.66
CA GLN A 42 5.06 -12.68 -2.00
C GLN A 42 6.24 -11.90 -1.42
N ARG A 43 6.23 -10.57 -1.55
CA ARG A 43 7.28 -9.69 -0.99
C ARG A 43 7.30 -9.71 0.53
N ALA A 44 6.12 -9.65 1.17
CA ALA A 44 5.99 -9.71 2.62
C ALA A 44 6.50 -11.05 3.20
N ILE A 45 6.13 -12.17 2.56
CA ILE A 45 6.53 -13.53 2.94
C ILE A 45 8.03 -13.72 2.77
N LEU A 46 8.60 -13.33 1.62
CA LEU A 46 10.05 -13.42 1.38
C LEU A 46 10.87 -12.58 2.36
N ALA A 47 10.30 -11.48 2.86
CA ALA A 47 10.91 -10.64 3.88
C ALA A 47 10.66 -11.13 5.33
N ASN A 48 9.94 -12.24 5.53
CA ASN A 48 9.51 -12.73 6.85
C ASN A 48 8.79 -11.67 7.70
N CYS A 49 8.04 -10.76 7.07
CA CYS A 49 7.34 -9.70 7.79
C CYS A 49 5.89 -10.13 8.09
N GLN A 50 5.38 -9.75 9.27
CA GLN A 50 3.99 -9.99 9.68
C GLN A 50 3.15 -8.71 9.65
N ASN A 51 3.75 -7.58 9.27
CA ASN A 51 3.12 -6.27 9.28
C ASN A 51 3.57 -5.50 8.03
N ILE A 52 2.62 -4.96 7.27
CA ILE A 52 2.90 -4.12 6.10
C ILE A 52 2.12 -2.81 6.16
N ILE A 53 2.67 -1.75 5.57
CA ILE A 53 1.92 -0.53 5.24
C ILE A 53 1.94 -0.39 3.72
N LEU A 54 0.78 -0.16 3.11
CA LEU A 54 0.66 0.10 1.68
C LEU A 54 0.94 1.58 1.41
N PHE A 55 1.49 1.90 0.24
CA PHE A 55 1.55 3.28 -0.22
C PHE A 55 1.33 3.38 -1.73
N HIS A 56 0.71 4.49 -2.14
CA HIS A 56 0.49 4.84 -3.53
C HIS A 56 0.73 6.35 -3.74
N ASN A 57 1.61 6.71 -4.68
CA ASN A 57 1.82 8.12 -5.02
C ASN A 57 0.91 8.59 -6.17
N HIS A 58 0.14 9.65 -5.92
CA HIS A 58 -0.63 10.34 -6.95
C HIS A 58 0.18 11.48 -7.58
N LEU A 59 0.33 11.44 -8.90
CA LEU A 59 1.04 12.51 -9.64
C LEU A 59 0.24 13.81 -9.72
N THR A 60 -1.09 13.72 -9.62
CA THR A 60 -2.04 14.85 -9.70
C THR A 60 -1.90 15.84 -8.55
N GLY A 61 -1.38 15.40 -7.40
CA GLY A 61 -1.36 16.18 -6.17
C GLY A 61 -2.58 15.96 -5.27
N ASP A 62 -3.66 15.36 -5.78
CA ASP A 62 -4.86 15.03 -5.01
C ASP A 62 -4.64 13.75 -4.19
N LEU A 63 -4.96 13.80 -2.90
CA LEU A 63 -4.84 12.67 -1.97
C LEU A 63 -6.15 11.88 -1.83
N THR A 64 -7.20 12.24 -2.58
CA THR A 64 -8.44 11.49 -2.62
C THR A 64 -8.17 10.11 -3.24
N PRO A 65 -8.42 9.00 -2.50
CA PRO A 65 -8.21 7.66 -3.04
C PRO A 65 -9.19 7.38 -4.17
N SER A 66 -8.74 6.65 -5.18
CA SER A 66 -9.62 6.06 -6.18
C SER A 66 -10.48 4.94 -5.56
N LYS A 67 -11.51 4.50 -6.29
CA LYS A 67 -12.29 3.32 -5.88
C LYS A 67 -11.39 2.07 -5.87
N GLU A 68 -10.45 2.01 -6.79
CA GLU A 68 -9.49 0.93 -6.97
C GLU A 68 -8.54 0.85 -5.77
N ASP A 69 -8.06 1.98 -5.25
CA ASP A 69 -7.24 2.02 -4.02
C ASP A 69 -8.00 1.43 -2.84
N LEU A 70 -9.25 1.84 -2.65
CA LEU A 70 -10.10 1.36 -1.55
C LEU A 70 -10.37 -0.14 -1.67
N MET A 71 -10.75 -0.62 -2.85
CA MET A 71 -11.04 -2.04 -3.09
C MET A 71 -9.78 -2.90 -2.94
N LEU A 72 -8.63 -2.41 -3.41
CA LEU A 72 -7.34 -3.09 -3.22
C LEU A 72 -6.99 -3.19 -1.74
N THR A 73 -7.14 -2.10 -0.99
CA THR A 73 -6.92 -2.06 0.47
C THR A 73 -7.73 -3.14 1.18
N LYS A 74 -9.01 -3.27 0.82
CA LYS A 74 -9.90 -4.28 1.39
C LYS A 74 -9.46 -5.70 1.06
N ARG A 75 -9.18 -6.00 -0.21
CA ARG A 75 -8.69 -7.32 -0.65
C ARG A 75 -7.40 -7.70 0.08
N LEU A 76 -6.46 -6.76 0.23
CA LEU A 76 -5.20 -6.97 0.94
C LEU A 76 -5.41 -7.12 2.45
N SER A 77 -6.30 -6.35 3.06
CA SER A 77 -6.58 -6.47 4.50
C SER A 77 -7.26 -7.79 4.84
N GLU A 78 -8.22 -8.23 4.03
CA GLU A 78 -8.89 -9.53 4.17
C GLU A 78 -7.94 -10.70 3.92
N GLY A 79 -7.16 -10.65 2.84
CA GLY A 79 -6.16 -11.68 2.53
C GLY A 79 -5.04 -11.76 3.57
N GLY A 80 -4.61 -10.61 4.09
CA GLY A 80 -3.58 -10.50 5.11
C GLY A 80 -3.99 -11.16 6.42
N LYS A 81 -5.26 -11.02 6.83
CA LYS A 81 -5.82 -11.71 8.00
C LYS A 81 -5.69 -13.24 7.88
N ILE A 82 -5.91 -13.80 6.68
CA ILE A 82 -5.78 -15.24 6.42
C ILE A 82 -4.32 -15.70 6.51
N LEU A 83 -3.39 -14.89 5.99
CA LEU A 83 -1.96 -15.21 5.93
C LEU A 83 -1.19 -14.88 7.23
N GLY A 84 -1.82 -14.23 8.21
CA GLY A 84 -1.13 -13.72 9.39
C GLY A 84 -0.21 -12.52 9.08
N ILE A 85 -0.51 -11.76 8.02
CA ILE A 85 0.20 -10.54 7.63
C ILE A 85 -0.77 -9.36 7.78
N SER A 86 -0.58 -8.56 8.82
CA SER A 86 -1.45 -7.41 9.10
C SER A 86 -1.13 -6.23 8.20
N VAL A 87 -2.13 -5.70 7.51
CA VAL A 87 -2.04 -4.43 6.79
C VAL A 87 -2.28 -3.29 7.79
N GLN A 88 -1.25 -2.56 8.18
CA GLN A 88 -1.28 -1.56 9.23
C GLN A 88 -1.81 -0.20 8.77
N ASP A 89 -1.65 0.16 7.51
CA ASP A 89 -2.28 1.34 6.90
C ASP A 89 -2.14 1.27 5.38
N HIS A 90 -2.80 2.19 4.68
CA HIS A 90 -2.54 2.53 3.28
C HIS A 90 -2.44 4.05 3.16
N PHE A 91 -1.27 4.54 2.77
CA PHE A 91 -1.06 5.96 2.52
C PHE A 91 -1.16 6.32 1.04
N ILE A 92 -2.04 7.27 0.73
CA ILE A 92 -1.95 8.01 -0.53
C ILE A 92 -1.00 9.18 -0.30
N VAL A 93 0.01 9.34 -1.14
CA VAL A 93 1.04 10.38 -1.00
C VAL A 93 1.14 11.22 -2.27
N ASN A 94 1.56 12.48 -2.13
CA ASN A 94 1.79 13.34 -3.28
C ASN A 94 3.22 13.90 -3.33
N HIS A 95 3.53 14.59 -4.44
CA HIS A 95 4.85 15.17 -4.68
C HIS A 95 5.20 16.36 -3.75
N LYS A 96 4.24 16.86 -2.96
CA LYS A 96 4.47 17.91 -1.96
C LYS A 96 4.88 17.34 -0.60
N GLY A 97 4.92 16.02 -0.45
CA GLY A 97 5.22 15.34 0.82
C GLY A 97 4.01 15.24 1.75
N GLU A 98 2.81 15.53 1.24
CA GLU A 98 1.56 15.33 1.98
C GLU A 98 1.10 13.88 1.83
N ALA A 99 0.43 13.37 2.86
CA ALA A 99 -0.05 11.99 2.91
C ALA A 99 -1.44 11.92 3.55
N LYS A 100 -2.26 10.98 3.08
CA LYS A 100 -3.58 10.64 3.63
C LYS A 100 -3.62 9.19 4.08
N SER A 101 -3.97 8.95 5.33
CA SER A 101 -4.17 7.61 5.90
C SER A 101 -5.55 7.10 5.54
N LEU A 102 -5.63 6.00 4.79
CA LEU A 102 -6.92 5.36 4.53
C LEU A 102 -7.45 4.63 5.77
N ARG A 103 -6.58 4.21 6.71
CA ARG A 103 -7.06 3.60 7.96
C ARG A 103 -7.84 4.60 8.81
N THR A 104 -7.38 5.84 8.89
CA THR A 104 -8.08 6.89 9.64
C THR A 104 -9.37 7.32 8.93
N ASP A 105 -9.31 7.54 7.62
CA ASP A 105 -10.40 8.19 6.90
C ASP A 105 -11.44 7.20 6.32
N TYR A 106 -11.04 5.95 6.08
CA TYR A 106 -11.86 4.88 5.49
C TYR A 106 -11.69 3.54 6.23
N PRO A 107 -11.93 3.49 7.55
CA PRO A 107 -11.62 2.32 8.40
C PRO A 107 -12.39 1.05 8.00
N SER A 108 -13.52 1.17 7.29
CA SER A 108 -14.33 0.02 6.84
C SER A 108 -13.67 -0.84 5.76
N TYR A 109 -12.55 -0.40 5.18
CA TYR A 109 -11.77 -1.15 4.18
C TYR A 109 -10.60 -1.94 4.77
N PHE A 110 -10.46 -2.00 6.10
CA PHE A 110 -9.43 -2.77 6.80
C PHE A 110 -10.04 -3.92 7.63
#